data_AF-A0A382LE85-F1
#
_entry.id   AF-A0A382LE85-F1
#
_cell.length_a   1.000
_cell.length_b   1.000
_cell.length_c   1.000
_cell.angle_alpha   90.00
_cell.angle_beta   90.00
_cell.angle_gamma   90.00
#
_symmetry.space_group_name_H-M   'P 1'
#
loop_
_entity.id
_entity.type
_entity.pdbx_description
1 polymer ?
#
loop_
_entity_poly.entity_id
_entity_poly.type
_entity_poly.pdbx_seq_one_letter_code
_entity_poly.pdbx_strand_id
1 'polypeptide(L)'
;DLIMVFGGKILKNTIIDIPKTIINMHFGITPFYKGAGSSLTAIGRLDFRHVGATIHLIDNKIDHGNIINYYFPKFKGDESSDSIQQKTIHAGLMGLLEIAKTIVSGKPITSYTQPSYGKIYFSKGEDRRIATDRAILHLSRGLFKEYLIKTGELQNSSSNQKEVHPKILKSGLNPARFQRKLKKVFRSIAPMHLGNGVYIVLYHHISSRDDPWINFFGQSGMSKISTNIDLFEDHLKYYNTEFNVISLEKAQSILENNDGNINSRYLVITFDDGYKSVGNLASPALEKYKNPYTFFVCGNVLLHKQGLARLRLSFLLKPEYLEETTRNYRNNFGNVSSPWNDFKNEFSLEKNKWVHNQWDERVPEQNKRSELPFYFSTEELLALQRKEKGRLALGSHTYSHAML
;
A
#
# COMPACT_ATOMS: atom_id res chain seq x y z
N ASP A 1 -3.28 6.86 40.94
CA ASP A 1 -1.90 7.06 40.44
C ASP A 1 -1.76 6.67 38.99
N LEU A 2 -0.87 7.35 38.26
CA LEU A 2 -0.64 7.19 36.82
C LEU A 2 0.87 7.16 36.54
N ILE A 3 1.33 6.23 35.71
CA ILE A 3 2.69 6.24 35.15
C ILE A 3 2.57 6.58 33.67
N MET A 4 3.29 7.62 33.23
CA MET A 4 3.38 8.02 31.83
C MET A 4 4.75 7.68 31.27
N VAL A 5 4.79 7.04 30.11
CA VAL A 5 6.02 6.65 29.42
C VAL A 5 6.08 7.33 28.06
N PHE A 6 7.27 7.85 27.74
CA PHE A 6 7.63 8.35 26.42
C PHE A 6 9.14 8.20 26.23
N GLY A 7 9.57 7.56 25.13
CA GLY A 7 10.99 7.51 24.76
C GLY A 7 11.93 6.78 25.74
N GLY A 8 11.40 5.86 26.56
CA GLY A 8 12.16 5.15 27.61
C GLY A 8 12.70 3.78 27.20
N LYS A 9 13.43 3.14 28.13
CA LYS A 9 13.75 1.70 28.03
C LYS A 9 12.49 0.87 28.30
N ILE A 10 12.48 -0.38 27.84
CA ILE A 10 11.44 -1.36 28.15
C ILE A 10 11.30 -1.47 29.68
N LEU A 11 10.09 -1.27 30.19
CA LEU A 11 9.81 -1.40 31.61
C LEU A 11 9.90 -2.87 32.04
N LYS A 12 10.43 -3.11 33.24
CA LYS A 12 10.49 -4.45 33.85
C LYS A 12 9.17 -4.76 34.56
N ASN A 13 8.86 -6.04 34.74
CA ASN A 13 7.67 -6.51 35.46
C ASN A 13 7.54 -5.88 36.86
N THR A 14 8.65 -5.62 37.55
CA THR A 14 8.65 -4.90 38.84
C THR A 14 7.97 -3.54 38.82
N ILE A 15 7.85 -2.89 37.66
CA ILE A 15 7.12 -1.63 37.46
C ILE A 15 5.73 -1.91 36.87
N ILE A 16 5.63 -2.83 35.91
CA ILE A 16 4.38 -3.15 35.20
C ILE A 16 3.33 -3.76 36.15
N ASP A 17 3.77 -4.56 37.12
CA ASP A 17 2.89 -5.28 38.06
C ASP A 17 2.39 -4.38 39.20
N ILE A 18 2.81 -3.11 39.26
CA ILE A 18 2.27 -2.15 40.22
C ILE A 18 0.80 -1.88 39.83
N PRO A 19 -0.17 -1.92 40.77
CA PRO A 19 -1.60 -1.72 40.48
C PRO A 19 -1.92 -0.25 40.17
N LYS A 20 -1.41 0.24 39.04
CA LYS A 20 -1.54 1.62 38.56
C LYS A 20 -1.80 1.59 37.06
N THR A 21 -2.50 2.61 36.56
CA THR A 21 -2.63 2.79 35.12
C THR A 21 -1.27 3.23 34.56
N ILE A 22 -0.75 2.49 33.58
CA ILE A 22 0.49 2.79 32.89
C ILE A 22 0.17 3.04 31.42
N ILE A 23 0.43 4.25 30.95
CA ILE A 23 0.21 4.65 29.55
C ILE A 23 1.53 4.99 28.88
N ASN A 24 1.67 4.59 27.62
CA ASN A 24 2.81 4.93 26.78
C ASN A 24 2.37 5.78 25.59
N MET A 25 3.20 6.75 25.22
CA MET A 25 3.18 7.36 23.90
C MET A 25 4.19 6.65 23.01
N HIS A 26 3.68 5.94 22.02
CA HIS A 26 4.47 5.29 20.99
C HIS A 26 4.51 6.13 19.70
N PHE A 27 5.72 6.25 19.15
CA PHE A 27 6.01 7.03 17.95
C PHE A 27 5.76 6.21 16.67
N GLY A 28 4.52 5.77 16.48
CA GLY A 28 4.06 5.04 15.30
C GLY A 28 2.62 4.55 15.50
N ILE A 29 1.94 4.15 14.42
CA ILE A 29 0.59 3.59 14.51
C ILE A 29 0.66 2.08 14.76
N THR A 30 0.29 1.67 15.97
CA THR A 30 0.10 0.25 16.31
C THR A 30 -1.25 -0.26 15.78
N PRO A 31 -1.44 -1.57 15.53
CA PRO A 31 -0.45 -2.62 15.66
C PRO A 31 0.55 -2.71 14.48
N PHE A 32 0.35 -1.91 13.42
CA PHE A 32 1.11 -1.98 12.16
C PHE A 32 2.62 -1.75 12.32
N TYR A 33 3.02 -0.73 13.09
CA TYR A 33 4.41 -0.31 13.25
C TYR A 33 4.82 -0.19 14.72
N LYS A 34 5.30 -1.29 15.30
CA LYS A 34 5.79 -1.36 16.69
C LYS A 34 7.32 -1.18 16.75
N GLY A 35 7.84 -0.73 17.88
CA GLY A 35 9.28 -0.64 18.14
C GLY A 35 9.95 0.64 17.61
N ALA A 36 11.22 0.55 17.22
CA ALA A 36 12.02 1.71 16.90
C ALA A 36 11.80 2.21 15.45
N GLY A 37 11.74 3.53 15.28
CA GLY A 37 11.70 4.18 13.96
C GLY A 37 10.38 4.03 13.19
N SER A 38 9.30 3.66 13.87
CA SER A 38 8.03 3.25 13.27
C SER A 38 7.45 4.22 12.23
N SER A 39 7.44 5.54 12.49
CA SER A 39 6.91 6.50 11.48
C SER A 39 7.76 6.55 10.21
N LEU A 40 9.09 6.49 10.32
CA LEU A 40 9.97 6.44 9.14
C LEU A 40 9.81 5.11 8.42
N THR A 41 9.63 4.01 9.16
CA THR A 41 9.34 2.71 8.56
C THR A 41 8.06 2.73 7.74
N ALA A 42 6.99 3.39 8.22
CA ALA A 42 5.75 3.56 7.47
C ALA A 42 5.97 4.35 6.16
N ILE A 43 6.72 5.45 6.22
CA ILE A 43 7.08 6.26 5.03
C ILE A 43 7.92 5.43 4.05
N GLY A 44 8.92 4.70 4.54
CA GLY A 44 9.77 3.81 3.74
C GLY A 44 9.01 2.67 3.06
N ARG A 45 7.83 2.32 3.57
CA ARG A 45 6.91 1.34 2.99
C ARG A 45 5.76 1.96 2.19
N LEU A 46 5.81 3.27 1.92
CA LEU A 46 4.77 4.05 1.22
C LEU A 46 3.41 4.02 1.92
N ASP A 47 3.38 3.74 3.21
CA ASP A 47 2.17 3.63 4.01
C ASP A 47 1.92 4.90 4.81
N PHE A 48 1.74 6.00 4.07
CA PHE A 48 1.64 7.35 4.63
C PHE A 48 0.45 7.55 5.58
N ARG A 49 -0.59 6.71 5.47
CA ARG A 49 -1.75 6.68 6.37
C ARG A 49 -1.40 6.34 7.81
N HIS A 50 -0.28 5.66 8.02
CA HIS A 50 0.18 5.19 9.33
C HIS A 50 1.32 6.04 9.90
N VAL A 51 1.45 7.29 9.44
CA VAL A 51 2.37 8.28 10.00
C VAL A 51 1.67 9.07 11.10
N GLY A 52 1.93 8.68 12.35
CA GLY A 52 1.30 9.27 13.53
C GLY A 52 1.79 8.61 14.82
N ALA A 53 1.07 8.84 15.90
CA ALA A 53 1.38 8.32 17.22
C ALA A 53 0.21 7.52 17.80
N THR A 54 0.55 6.54 18.65
CA THR A 54 -0.41 5.75 19.40
C THR A 54 -0.21 5.99 20.89
N ILE A 55 -1.30 6.30 21.61
CA ILE A 55 -1.32 6.21 23.07
C ILE A 55 -1.97 4.89 23.45
N HIS A 56 -1.28 4.07 24.23
CA HIS A 56 -1.75 2.74 24.61
C HIS A 56 -1.40 2.40 26.06
N LEU A 57 -2.11 1.44 26.63
CA LEU A 57 -1.76 0.83 27.92
C LEU A 57 -0.49 -0.01 27.77
N ILE A 58 0.35 -0.04 28.79
CA ILE A 58 1.53 -0.92 28.81
C ILE A 58 1.15 -2.30 29.35
N ASP A 59 1.70 -3.34 28.72
CA ASP A 59 1.80 -4.68 29.25
C ASP A 59 3.25 -5.19 29.12
N ASN A 60 3.48 -6.49 29.34
CA ASN A 60 4.81 -7.10 29.28
C ASN A 60 5.37 -7.28 27.85
N LYS A 61 4.69 -6.80 26.81
CA LYS A 61 5.12 -6.88 25.41
C LYS A 61 5.35 -5.49 24.81
N ILE A 62 6.24 -5.41 23.82
CA ILE A 62 6.59 -4.14 23.15
C ILE A 62 5.39 -3.62 22.35
N ASP A 63 4.91 -2.42 22.70
CA ASP A 63 3.85 -1.67 22.01
C ASP A 63 2.57 -2.49 21.73
N HIS A 64 2.23 -3.42 22.63
CA HIS A 64 1.16 -4.41 22.44
C HIS A 64 -0.13 -4.09 23.21
N GLY A 65 -0.05 -3.49 24.40
CA GLY A 65 -1.23 -3.28 25.25
C GLY A 65 -2.31 -2.39 24.62
N ASN A 66 -3.52 -2.41 25.18
CA ASN A 66 -4.71 -1.84 24.53
C ASN A 66 -4.53 -0.37 24.11
N ILE A 67 -4.97 -0.03 22.90
CA ILE A 67 -4.90 1.32 22.35
C ILE A 67 -5.96 2.20 23.00
N ILE A 68 -5.55 3.36 23.49
CA ILE A 68 -6.46 4.39 23.99
C ILE A 68 -6.88 5.29 22.82
N ASN A 69 -5.92 5.82 22.06
CA ASN A 69 -6.21 6.69 20.92
C ASN A 69 -5.02 6.81 19.94
N TYR A 70 -5.31 7.29 18.73
CA TYR A 70 -4.33 7.66 17.72
C TYR A 70 -4.27 9.17 17.50
N TYR A 71 -3.08 9.67 17.19
CA TYR A 71 -2.84 11.09 16.95
C TYR A 71 -2.10 11.28 15.63
N PHE A 72 -2.74 12.01 14.71
CA PHE A 72 -2.23 12.28 13.36
C PHE A 72 -1.94 13.78 13.22
N PRO A 73 -0.69 14.20 13.04
CA PRO A 73 -0.35 15.59 12.77
C PRO A 73 -0.85 16.03 11.40
N LYS A 74 -0.98 17.35 11.21
CA LYS A 74 -1.16 17.92 9.88
C LYS A 74 0.20 18.15 9.22
N PHE A 75 0.33 17.62 8.01
CA PHE A 75 1.52 17.76 7.19
C PHE A 75 1.27 18.67 5.99
N LYS A 76 2.33 19.28 5.47
CA LYS A 76 2.38 20.10 4.26
C LYS A 76 2.92 19.29 3.07
N GLY A 77 3.53 18.15 3.33
CA GLY A 77 4.07 17.19 2.36
C GLY A 77 5.52 17.43 1.96
N ASP A 78 6.08 18.60 2.29
CA ASP A 78 7.48 18.98 2.03
C ASP A 78 8.36 18.88 3.27
N GLU A 79 7.85 18.31 4.36
CA GLU A 79 8.63 18.11 5.58
C GLU A 79 9.78 17.12 5.42
N SER A 80 10.91 17.42 6.07
CA SER A 80 11.99 16.45 6.29
C SER A 80 11.55 15.33 7.25
N SER A 81 12.31 14.24 7.27
CA SER A 81 12.15 13.14 8.23
C SER A 81 12.11 13.65 9.68
N ASP A 82 12.95 14.63 10.02
CA ASP A 82 13.02 15.19 11.37
C ASP A 82 11.82 16.08 11.68
N SER A 83 11.35 16.87 10.71
CA SER A 83 10.16 17.69 10.89
C SER A 83 8.91 16.82 11.07
N ILE A 84 8.80 15.72 10.33
CA ILE A 84 7.73 14.73 10.53
C ILE A 84 7.81 14.14 11.94
N GLN A 85 9.01 13.75 12.39
CA GLN A 85 9.21 13.22 13.73
C GLN A 85 8.79 14.20 14.82
N GLN A 86 9.25 15.44 14.75
CA GLN A 86 8.90 16.47 15.73
C GLN A 86 7.38 16.73 15.77
N LYS A 87 6.72 16.79 14.61
CA LYS A 87 5.26 16.99 14.54
C LYS A 87 4.49 15.82 15.14
N THR A 88 4.91 14.59 14.86
CA THR A 88 4.28 13.38 15.41
C THR A 88 4.51 13.27 16.91
N ILE A 89 5.72 13.57 17.40
CA ILE A 89 6.02 13.66 18.84
C ILE A 89 5.13 14.69 19.51
N HIS A 90 5.05 15.90 18.95
CA HIS A 90 4.22 16.97 19.51
C HIS A 90 2.75 16.57 19.59
N ALA A 91 2.17 16.04 18.51
CA ALA A 91 0.77 15.60 18.50
C ALA A 91 0.51 14.48 19.53
N GLY A 92 1.40 13.50 19.62
CA GLY A 92 1.28 12.41 20.58
C GLY A 92 1.44 12.86 22.02
N LEU A 93 2.39 13.76 22.33
CA LEU A 93 2.57 14.29 23.68
C LEU A 93 1.35 15.12 24.14
N MET A 94 0.77 15.93 23.25
CA MET A 94 -0.48 16.65 23.57
C MET A 94 -1.61 15.68 23.88
N GLY A 95 -1.71 14.59 23.12
CA GLY A 95 -2.65 13.50 23.37
C GLY A 95 -2.42 12.76 24.68
N LEU A 96 -1.16 12.44 24.99
CA LEU A 96 -0.76 11.80 26.24
C LEU A 96 -1.17 12.67 27.44
N LEU A 97 -0.94 13.99 27.37
CA LEU A 97 -1.32 14.93 28.42
C LEU A 97 -2.84 15.05 28.58
N GLU A 98 -3.60 15.03 27.49
CA GLU A 98 -5.06 15.03 27.51
C GLU A 98 -5.60 13.78 28.23
N ILE A 99 -5.11 12.60 27.83
CA ILE A 99 -5.49 11.31 28.44
C ILE A 99 -5.09 11.27 29.91
N ALA A 100 -3.89 11.73 30.25
CA ALA A 100 -3.42 11.80 31.62
C ALA A 100 -4.32 12.67 32.50
N LYS A 101 -4.73 13.85 32.02
CA LYS A 101 -5.68 14.72 32.72
C LYS A 101 -7.04 14.03 32.94
N THR A 102 -7.54 13.32 31.93
CA THR A 102 -8.78 12.54 32.06
C THR A 102 -8.64 11.49 33.16
N ILE A 103 -7.58 10.68 33.16
CA ILE A 103 -7.33 9.64 34.18
C ILE A 103 -7.20 10.25 35.59
N VAL A 104 -6.39 11.30 35.74
CA VAL A 104 -6.16 11.94 37.05
C VAL A 104 -7.42 12.60 37.60
N SER A 105 -8.31 13.08 36.71
CA SER A 105 -9.62 13.61 37.10
C SER A 105 -10.65 12.55 37.52
N GLY A 106 -10.28 11.26 37.52
CA GLY A 106 -11.16 10.14 37.83
C GLY A 106 -12.15 9.79 36.72
N LYS A 107 -12.02 10.39 35.54
CA LYS A 107 -12.88 10.06 34.39
C LYS A 107 -12.42 8.76 33.74
N PRO A 108 -13.35 7.87 33.36
CA PRO A 108 -12.99 6.63 32.68
C PRO A 108 -12.37 6.92 31.31
N ILE A 109 -11.42 6.07 30.92
CA ILE A 109 -10.85 6.05 29.57
C ILE A 109 -11.34 4.79 28.85
N THR A 110 -11.67 4.92 27.58
CA THR A 110 -11.94 3.77 26.71
C THR A 110 -10.63 3.31 26.08
N SER A 111 -10.45 1.99 25.96
CA SER A 111 -9.34 1.40 25.23
C SER A 111 -9.80 0.21 24.39
N TYR A 112 -9.03 -0.13 23.37
CA TYR A 112 -9.33 -1.17 22.39
C TYR A 112 -8.20 -2.19 22.36
N THR A 113 -8.54 -3.48 22.40
CA THR A 113 -7.57 -4.56 22.29
C THR A 113 -6.85 -4.48 20.94
N GLN A 114 -5.52 -4.52 20.99
CA GLN A 114 -4.73 -4.57 19.75
C GLN A 114 -4.89 -5.92 19.06
N PRO A 115 -5.16 -5.93 17.75
CA PRO A 115 -5.04 -7.15 16.95
C PRO A 115 -3.62 -7.72 16.96
N SER A 116 -3.49 -9.03 16.75
CA SER A 116 -2.21 -9.75 16.80
C SER A 116 -1.32 -9.55 15.57
N TYR A 117 -1.80 -8.86 14.53
CA TYR A 117 -1.04 -8.58 13.31
C TYR A 117 -0.04 -7.42 13.49
N GLY A 118 0.74 -7.15 12.44
CA GLY A 118 1.76 -6.11 12.42
C GLY A 118 3.15 -6.58 12.86
N LYS A 119 4.13 -5.68 12.80
CA LYS A 119 5.56 -6.03 12.94
C LYS A 119 6.28 -5.13 13.95
N ILE A 120 7.18 -5.74 14.72
CA ILE A 120 8.09 -5.04 15.63
C ILE A 120 9.41 -4.76 14.89
N TYR A 121 9.82 -3.50 14.87
CA TYR A 121 11.07 -3.05 14.28
C TYR A 121 12.08 -2.77 15.38
N PHE A 122 13.23 -3.44 15.36
CA PHE A 122 14.27 -3.24 16.35
C PHE A 122 15.23 -2.11 15.93
N SER A 123 15.80 -1.40 16.91
CA SER A 123 16.67 -0.24 16.65
C SER A 123 17.88 -0.59 15.77
N LYS A 124 18.46 -1.78 15.97
CA LYS A 124 19.57 -2.34 15.17
C LYS A 124 19.10 -3.33 14.10
N GLY A 125 17.79 -3.40 13.83
CA GLY A 125 17.23 -4.31 12.83
C GLY A 125 17.48 -3.79 11.41
N GLU A 126 17.90 -4.68 10.51
CA GLU A 126 18.20 -4.32 9.12
C GLU A 126 16.96 -3.78 8.39
N ASP A 127 15.79 -4.37 8.63
CA ASP A 127 14.51 -3.90 8.11
C ASP A 127 14.22 -2.43 8.42
N ARG A 128 14.59 -1.95 9.62
CA ARG A 128 14.41 -0.56 10.03
C ARG A 128 15.36 0.36 9.29
N ARG A 129 16.63 -0.04 9.13
CA ARG A 129 17.65 0.77 8.43
C ARG A 129 17.23 0.99 6.98
N ILE A 130 16.90 -0.10 6.28
CA ILE A 130 16.40 -0.06 4.90
C ILE A 130 15.16 0.83 4.79
N ALA A 131 14.19 0.69 5.70
CA ALA A 131 12.99 1.51 5.65
C ALA A 131 13.28 2.99 5.93
N THR A 132 14.29 3.30 6.75
CA THR A 132 14.73 4.68 7.00
C THR A 132 15.35 5.31 5.76
N ASP A 133 16.23 4.59 5.06
CA ASP A 133 16.86 5.07 3.82
C ASP A 133 15.80 5.29 2.73
N ARG A 134 14.84 4.36 2.60
CA ARG A 134 13.68 4.52 1.72
C ARG A 134 12.81 5.70 2.09
N ALA A 135 12.60 5.95 3.39
CA ALA A 135 11.81 7.08 3.83
C ALA A 135 12.42 8.40 3.36
N ILE A 136 13.74 8.55 3.51
CA ILE A 136 14.47 9.73 3.03
C ILE A 136 14.28 9.90 1.52
N LEU A 137 14.44 8.82 0.75
CA LEU A 137 14.25 8.83 -0.70
C LEU A 137 12.80 9.16 -1.11
N HIS A 138 11.80 8.62 -0.42
CA HIS A 138 10.39 8.87 -0.73
C HIS A 138 9.99 10.31 -0.42
N LEU A 139 10.51 10.87 0.67
CA LEU A 139 10.31 12.28 1.03
C LEU A 139 11.00 13.20 0.03
N SER A 140 12.25 12.92 -0.35
CA SER A 140 12.97 13.73 -1.34
C SER A 140 12.33 13.71 -2.72
N ARG A 141 11.60 12.64 -3.05
CA ARG A 141 10.81 12.51 -4.28
C ARG A 141 9.42 13.15 -4.20
N GLY A 142 9.05 13.74 -3.07
CA GLY A 142 7.74 14.40 -2.90
C GLY A 142 6.54 13.44 -2.83
N LEU A 143 6.77 12.14 -2.65
CA LEU A 143 5.70 11.13 -2.66
C LEU A 143 4.69 11.34 -1.51
N PHE A 144 5.17 11.85 -0.37
CA PHE A 144 4.30 12.17 0.75
C PHE A 144 3.38 13.36 0.44
N LYS A 145 3.89 14.39 -0.23
CA LYS A 145 3.07 15.52 -0.73
C LYS A 145 2.02 15.06 -1.73
N GLU A 146 2.41 14.22 -2.68
CA GLU A 146 1.46 13.65 -3.63
C GLU A 146 0.34 12.86 -2.94
N TYR A 147 0.69 12.07 -1.93
CA TYR A 147 -0.29 11.32 -1.14
C TYR A 147 -1.28 12.28 -0.47
N LEU A 148 -0.81 13.31 0.23
CA LEU A 148 -1.68 14.27 0.93
C LEU A 148 -2.62 15.02 -0.01
N ILE A 149 -2.15 15.36 -1.22
CA ILE A 149 -3.00 15.96 -2.26
C ILE A 149 -4.08 14.98 -2.71
N LYS A 150 -3.70 13.72 -3.02
CA LYS A 150 -4.63 12.68 -3.48
C LYS A 150 -5.69 12.33 -2.45
N THR A 151 -5.36 12.35 -1.16
CA THR A 151 -6.32 12.07 -0.08
C THR A 151 -7.15 13.30 0.34
N GLY A 152 -6.86 14.47 -0.24
CA GLY A 152 -7.53 15.73 0.11
C GLY A 152 -7.11 16.29 1.47
N GLU A 153 -6.02 15.78 2.04
CA GLU A 153 -5.39 16.31 3.26
C GLU A 153 -4.65 17.63 2.99
N LEU A 154 -4.24 17.86 1.73
CA LEU A 154 -3.65 19.10 1.24
C LEU A 154 -4.42 19.62 0.01
N GLN A 155 -4.71 20.92 -0.05
CA GLN A 155 -5.37 21.53 -1.22
C GLN A 155 -4.35 21.79 -2.34
N ASN A 156 -4.77 21.63 -3.61
CA ASN A 156 -3.95 21.98 -4.77
C ASN A 156 -3.68 23.49 -4.80
N SER A 157 -2.41 23.87 -4.94
CA SER A 157 -1.96 25.27 -5.07
C SER A 157 -2.15 25.85 -6.48
N SER A 158 -3.00 25.23 -7.32
CA SER A 158 -3.27 25.64 -8.70
C SER A 158 -4.73 26.10 -8.90
N SER A 159 -5.19 27.00 -8.03
CA SER A 159 -6.34 27.86 -8.33
C SER A 159 -6.14 29.22 -7.65
N ASN A 160 -6.25 30.28 -8.46
CA ASN A 160 -6.00 31.68 -8.14
C ASN A 160 -6.44 32.14 -6.73
N GLN A 161 -5.59 32.99 -6.15
CA GLN A 161 -5.75 33.65 -4.87
C GLN A 161 -7.10 34.36 -4.70
N LYS A 162 -7.69 34.20 -3.50
CA LYS A 162 -8.22 35.34 -2.76
C LYS A 162 -7.56 35.36 -1.39
N GLU A 163 -6.84 36.43 -1.10
CA GLU A 163 -6.29 36.72 0.22
C GLU A 163 -7.40 36.68 1.27
N VAL A 164 -7.16 35.94 2.36
CA VAL A 164 -7.93 36.06 3.59
C VAL A 164 -6.95 36.50 4.66
N HIS A 165 -7.09 37.76 5.09
CA HIS A 165 -6.37 38.34 6.21
C HIS A 165 -6.44 37.45 7.47
N PRO A 166 -5.37 37.38 8.28
CA PRO A 166 -5.31 36.50 9.43
C PRO A 166 -6.20 37.04 10.56
N LYS A 167 -7.42 36.53 10.69
CA LYS A 167 -8.14 36.58 11.97
C LYS A 167 -7.57 35.51 12.89
N ILE A 168 -6.86 35.97 13.92
CA ILE A 168 -6.48 35.19 15.10
C ILE A 168 -7.76 34.55 15.66
N LEU A 169 -7.92 33.24 15.45
CA LEU A 169 -9.01 32.45 16.05
C LEU A 169 -8.59 32.01 17.45
N LYS A 170 -8.79 32.91 18.43
CA LYS A 170 -9.16 32.52 19.79
C LYS A 170 -10.62 32.07 19.76
N SER A 171 -10.87 30.76 19.81
CA SER A 171 -12.06 30.14 20.42
C SER A 171 -12.14 28.65 20.04
N GLY A 172 -12.52 27.83 21.01
CA GLY A 172 -12.56 26.38 20.93
C GLY A 172 -13.40 25.85 19.77
N LEU A 173 -13.00 24.69 19.28
CA LEU A 173 -13.68 23.94 18.23
C LEU A 173 -15.13 23.63 18.65
N ASN A 174 -16.08 24.06 17.82
CA ASN A 174 -17.49 23.72 17.93
C ASN A 174 -17.69 22.18 17.83
N PRO A 175 -18.21 21.51 18.87
CA PRO A 175 -18.33 20.04 18.95
C PRO A 175 -19.14 19.40 17.82
N ALA A 176 -20.15 20.10 17.28
CA ALA A 176 -21.02 19.56 16.24
C ALA A 176 -20.31 19.39 14.89
N ARG A 177 -19.35 20.28 14.59
CA ARG A 177 -18.54 20.22 13.36
C ARG A 177 -17.46 19.13 13.45
N PHE A 178 -16.96 18.85 14.66
CA PHE A 178 -16.03 17.76 14.95
C PHE A 178 -16.73 16.39 14.88
N GLN A 179 -17.92 16.25 15.47
CA GLN A 179 -18.71 15.00 15.41
C GLN A 179 -19.06 14.59 13.97
N ARG A 180 -19.39 15.55 13.09
CA ARG A 180 -19.71 15.25 11.69
C ARG A 180 -18.48 14.82 10.86
N LYS A 181 -17.29 15.31 11.23
CA LYS A 181 -16.00 14.91 10.64
C LYS A 181 -15.57 13.54 11.15
N LEU A 182 -15.74 13.29 12.45
CA LEU A 182 -15.56 11.98 13.06
C LEU A 182 -16.49 10.93 12.45
N LYS A 183 -17.77 11.21 12.16
CA LYS A 183 -18.67 10.22 11.52
C LYS A 183 -18.22 9.76 10.13
N LYS A 184 -17.50 10.62 9.39
CA LYS A 184 -16.93 10.30 8.07
C LYS A 184 -15.64 9.48 8.18
N VAL A 185 -14.84 9.75 9.22
CA VAL A 185 -13.58 9.06 9.53
C VAL A 185 -13.83 7.73 10.25
N PHE A 186 -14.81 7.63 11.16
CA PHE A 186 -15.21 6.38 11.82
C PHE A 186 -15.80 5.36 10.83
N ARG A 187 -16.48 5.81 9.77
CA ARG A 187 -16.89 4.91 8.67
C ARG A 187 -15.71 4.31 7.89
N SER A 188 -14.51 4.89 7.99
CA SER A 188 -13.29 4.37 7.32
C SER A 188 -12.29 3.71 8.28
N ILE A 189 -12.59 3.64 9.59
CA ILE A 189 -11.69 3.06 10.62
C ILE A 189 -12.39 1.95 11.43
N ALA A 190 -13.71 1.78 11.33
CA ALA A 190 -14.31 0.51 11.72
C ALA A 190 -13.63 -0.59 10.88
N PRO A 191 -13.15 -1.70 11.50
CA PRO A 191 -12.83 -2.89 10.73
C PRO A 191 -14.05 -3.13 9.85
N MET A 192 -13.88 -3.14 8.54
CA MET A 192 -14.97 -3.52 7.67
C MET A 192 -15.22 -4.98 8.04
N HIS A 193 -16.19 -5.24 8.91
CA HIS A 193 -16.66 -6.59 9.17
C HIS A 193 -17.30 -7.04 7.88
N LEU A 194 -16.45 -7.65 7.05
CA LEU A 194 -16.86 -8.27 5.82
C LEU A 194 -17.89 -9.33 6.20
N GLY A 195 -19.10 -9.13 5.69
CA GLY A 195 -20.15 -10.14 5.81
C GLY A 195 -19.77 -11.41 5.07
N ASN A 196 -20.61 -12.42 5.14
CA ASN A 196 -20.47 -13.56 4.25
C ASN A 196 -20.63 -13.11 2.80
N GLY A 197 -19.87 -13.73 1.90
CA GLY A 197 -19.79 -13.30 0.52
C GLY A 197 -18.59 -13.89 -0.20
N VAL A 198 -18.52 -13.63 -1.51
CA VAL A 198 -17.37 -13.95 -2.35
C VAL A 198 -16.56 -12.67 -2.56
N TYR A 199 -15.28 -12.73 -2.20
CA TYR A 199 -14.33 -11.64 -2.36
C TYR A 199 -13.27 -12.05 -3.36
N ILE A 200 -12.92 -11.15 -4.29
CA ILE A 200 -11.88 -11.41 -5.29
C ILE A 200 -10.78 -10.37 -5.09
N VAL A 201 -9.54 -10.82 -4.91
CA VAL A 201 -8.37 -9.95 -4.76
C VAL A 201 -7.47 -10.08 -5.98
N LEU A 202 -7.08 -8.93 -6.52
CA LEU A 202 -6.26 -8.84 -7.73
C LEU A 202 -4.83 -8.42 -7.39
N TYR A 203 -3.88 -9.18 -7.91
CA TYR A 203 -2.46 -8.89 -7.92
C TYR A 203 -1.94 -8.80 -9.36
N HIS A 204 -0.75 -8.28 -9.52
CA HIS A 204 -0.07 -8.23 -10.81
C HIS A 204 1.35 -8.77 -10.61
N HIS A 205 2.33 -7.88 -10.43
CA HIS A 205 3.72 -8.23 -10.18
C HIS A 205 3.96 -8.48 -8.69
N ILE A 206 4.74 -9.53 -8.36
CA ILE A 206 5.21 -9.79 -7.01
C ILE A 206 6.71 -9.51 -6.97
N SER A 207 7.14 -8.58 -6.11
CA SER A 207 8.53 -8.13 -6.08
C SER A 207 9.31 -8.62 -4.86
N SER A 208 10.57 -8.96 -5.08
CA SER A 208 11.56 -9.02 -4.01
C SER A 208 11.94 -7.61 -3.53
N ARG A 209 12.63 -7.51 -2.40
CA ARG A 209 13.02 -6.22 -1.82
C ARG A 209 13.87 -5.35 -2.75
N ASP A 210 14.71 -5.97 -3.57
CA ASP A 210 15.65 -5.31 -4.49
C ASP A 210 15.33 -5.61 -5.96
N ASP A 211 14.04 -5.76 -6.26
CA ASP A 211 13.60 -6.14 -7.60
C ASP A 211 14.01 -5.09 -8.65
N PRO A 212 14.89 -5.43 -9.61
CA PRO A 212 15.38 -4.49 -10.61
C PRO A 212 14.27 -4.02 -11.55
N TRP A 213 13.19 -4.81 -11.70
CA TRP A 213 12.09 -4.51 -12.64
C TRP A 213 11.27 -3.29 -12.24
N ILE A 214 11.20 -2.98 -10.93
CA ILE A 214 10.51 -1.79 -10.43
C ILE A 214 11.13 -0.51 -11.01
N ASN A 215 12.46 -0.48 -11.15
CA ASN A 215 13.18 0.66 -11.70
C ASN A 215 13.36 0.55 -13.23
N PHE A 216 13.39 -0.67 -13.77
CA PHE A 216 13.54 -0.90 -15.20
C PHE A 216 12.42 -0.24 -16.01
N PHE A 217 11.14 -0.39 -15.64
CA PHE A 217 10.04 0.21 -16.40
C PHE A 217 9.70 1.66 -16.00
N GLY A 218 10.40 2.27 -15.05
CA GLY A 218 10.13 3.62 -14.58
C GLY A 218 8.94 3.74 -13.61
N GLN A 219 8.82 4.91 -12.96
CA GLN A 219 7.93 5.13 -11.80
C GLN A 219 6.43 5.13 -12.12
N SER A 220 6.04 5.29 -13.38
CA SER A 220 4.63 5.37 -13.76
C SER A 220 4.01 3.99 -13.96
N GLY A 221 4.81 2.99 -14.36
CA GLY A 221 4.40 1.63 -14.64
C GLY A 221 4.44 0.73 -13.40
N MET A 222 5.56 0.04 -13.21
CA MET A 222 5.64 -1.15 -12.37
C MET A 222 5.43 -0.89 -10.87
N SER A 223 5.91 0.24 -10.36
CA SER A 223 5.85 0.55 -8.92
C SER A 223 4.43 0.62 -8.34
N LYS A 224 3.41 0.86 -9.18
CA LYS A 224 2.01 1.01 -8.76
C LYS A 224 1.22 -0.29 -8.73
N ILE A 225 1.70 -1.32 -9.41
CA ILE A 225 1.04 -2.62 -9.54
C ILE A 225 1.86 -3.75 -8.92
N SER A 226 3.02 -3.42 -8.33
CA SER A 226 3.89 -4.37 -7.67
C SER A 226 3.52 -4.51 -6.20
N THR A 227 3.36 -5.76 -5.75
CA THR A 227 3.22 -6.10 -4.33
C THR A 227 4.51 -6.76 -3.84
N ASN A 228 5.09 -6.26 -2.75
CA ASN A 228 6.27 -6.89 -2.17
C ASN A 228 5.94 -8.27 -1.59
N ILE A 229 6.84 -9.25 -1.75
CA ILE A 229 6.62 -10.63 -1.27
C ILE A 229 6.32 -10.72 0.23
N ASP A 230 6.99 -9.92 1.08
CA ASP A 230 6.73 -9.94 2.53
C ASP A 230 5.27 -9.51 2.82
N LEU A 231 4.79 -8.48 2.10
CA LEU A 231 3.41 -8.01 2.23
C LEU A 231 2.40 -9.03 1.67
N PHE A 232 2.75 -9.68 0.56
CA PHE A 232 1.93 -10.74 -0.01
C PHE A 232 1.79 -11.92 0.96
N GLU A 233 2.87 -12.34 1.62
CA GLU A 233 2.82 -13.39 2.65
C GLU A 233 1.96 -12.97 3.86
N ASP A 234 2.04 -11.71 4.30
CA ASP A 234 1.16 -11.17 5.34
C ASP A 234 -0.32 -11.23 4.91
N HIS A 235 -0.62 -10.91 3.65
CA HIS A 235 -1.97 -11.06 3.10
C HIS A 235 -2.42 -12.52 3.10
N LEU A 236 -1.58 -13.47 2.66
CA LEU A 236 -1.94 -14.90 2.65
C LEU A 236 -2.26 -15.41 4.05
N LYS A 237 -1.49 -14.98 5.06
CA LYS A 237 -1.75 -15.31 6.46
C LYS A 237 -3.12 -14.79 6.91
N TYR A 238 -3.43 -13.54 6.61
CA TYR A 238 -4.73 -12.95 6.93
C TYR A 238 -5.87 -13.68 6.21
N TYR A 239 -5.73 -13.92 4.91
CA TYR A 239 -6.74 -14.61 4.10
C TYR A 239 -7.07 -16.00 4.63
N ASN A 240 -6.04 -16.78 4.98
CA ASN A 240 -6.23 -18.13 5.51
C ASN A 240 -6.75 -18.15 6.96
N THR A 241 -6.70 -17.01 7.65
CA THR A 241 -7.29 -16.88 9.00
C THR A 241 -8.77 -16.48 8.92
N GLU A 242 -9.13 -15.62 7.96
CA GLU A 242 -10.43 -14.95 7.94
C GLU A 242 -11.41 -15.44 6.86
N PHE A 243 -10.91 -16.18 5.86
CA PHE A 243 -11.66 -16.60 4.68
C PHE A 243 -11.41 -18.08 4.34
N ASN A 244 -12.40 -18.67 3.68
CA ASN A 244 -12.26 -19.89 2.92
C ASN A 244 -11.72 -19.54 1.53
N VAL A 245 -10.43 -19.75 1.32
CA VAL A 245 -9.80 -19.50 0.01
C VAL A 245 -10.22 -20.61 -0.97
N ILE A 246 -10.84 -20.22 -2.09
CA ILE A 246 -11.41 -21.13 -3.08
C ILE A 246 -11.00 -20.74 -4.50
N SER A 247 -11.13 -21.69 -5.44
CA SER A 247 -10.86 -21.42 -6.86
C SER A 247 -11.94 -20.52 -7.45
N LEU A 248 -11.61 -19.82 -8.54
CA LEU A 248 -12.56 -18.97 -9.25
C LEU A 248 -13.77 -19.76 -9.77
N GLU A 249 -13.55 -20.99 -10.26
CA GLU A 249 -14.62 -21.88 -10.74
C GLU A 249 -15.56 -22.27 -9.59
N LYS A 250 -15.02 -22.54 -8.40
CA LYS A 250 -15.85 -22.83 -7.23
C LYS A 250 -16.64 -21.61 -6.79
N ALA A 251 -16.04 -20.42 -6.85
CA ALA A 251 -16.73 -19.17 -6.54
C ALA A 251 -17.87 -18.90 -7.51
N GLN A 252 -17.65 -19.09 -8.83
CA GLN A 252 -18.68 -18.99 -9.85
C GLN A 252 -19.83 -19.98 -9.57
N SER A 253 -19.51 -21.25 -9.33
CA SER A 253 -20.53 -22.27 -8.99
C SER A 253 -21.35 -21.89 -7.75
N ILE A 254 -20.73 -21.30 -6.72
CA ILE A 254 -21.45 -20.82 -5.53
C ILE A 254 -22.38 -19.66 -5.88
N LEU A 255 -21.97 -18.74 -6.76
CA LEU A 255 -22.80 -17.60 -7.14
C LEU A 255 -23.97 -17.99 -8.04
N GLU A 256 -23.79 -18.98 -8.91
CA GLU A 256 -24.82 -19.46 -9.84
C GLU A 256 -25.88 -20.35 -9.16
N ASN A 257 -25.48 -21.17 -8.19
CA ASN A 257 -26.35 -22.20 -7.59
C ASN A 257 -26.90 -21.82 -6.21
N ASN A 258 -26.67 -20.60 -5.73
CA ASN A 258 -27.11 -20.17 -4.41
C ASN A 258 -28.20 -19.12 -4.54
N ASP A 259 -29.34 -19.33 -3.87
CA ASP A 259 -30.53 -18.46 -3.87
C ASP A 259 -30.31 -17.14 -3.09
N GLY A 260 -29.06 -16.66 -3.02
CA GLY A 260 -28.66 -15.46 -2.28
C GLY A 260 -28.17 -15.70 -0.85
N ASN A 261 -28.08 -16.96 -0.38
CA ASN A 261 -27.69 -17.26 1.01
C ASN A 261 -26.24 -17.79 1.12
N ILE A 262 -25.26 -16.89 0.99
CA ILE A 262 -23.85 -17.22 1.21
C ILE A 262 -23.57 -17.26 2.72
N ASN A 263 -23.22 -18.43 3.25
CA ASN A 263 -23.05 -18.67 4.69
C ASN A 263 -21.59 -18.58 5.19
N SER A 264 -20.66 -18.19 4.32
CA SER A 264 -19.24 -18.07 4.67
C SER A 264 -18.57 -16.92 3.93
N ARG A 265 -17.36 -16.57 4.36
CA ARG A 265 -16.49 -15.62 3.66
C ARG A 265 -15.55 -16.39 2.73
N TYR A 266 -15.82 -16.34 1.44
CA TYR A 266 -14.99 -16.96 0.42
C TYR A 266 -14.04 -15.92 -0.19
N LEU A 267 -12.81 -16.34 -0.48
CA LEU A 267 -11.82 -15.48 -1.14
C LEU A 267 -11.24 -16.18 -2.37
N VAL A 268 -11.15 -15.45 -3.48
CA VAL A 268 -10.46 -15.86 -4.71
C VAL A 268 -9.24 -14.96 -4.90
N ILE A 269 -8.10 -15.57 -5.20
CA ILE A 269 -6.85 -14.87 -5.47
C ILE A 269 -6.59 -14.88 -6.97
N THR A 270 -6.43 -13.71 -7.59
CA THR A 270 -6.18 -13.56 -9.02
C THR A 270 -4.91 -12.76 -9.30
N PHE A 271 -4.28 -13.05 -10.44
CA PHE A 271 -3.14 -12.33 -10.97
C PHE A 271 -3.40 -11.96 -12.43
N ASP A 272 -3.02 -10.75 -12.84
CA ASP A 272 -3.11 -10.31 -14.24
C ASP A 272 -1.71 -10.24 -14.90
N ASP A 273 -1.70 -9.93 -16.21
CA ASP A 273 -0.55 -9.61 -17.06
C ASP A 273 0.46 -10.72 -17.40
N GLY A 274 0.46 -11.86 -16.72
CA GLY A 274 1.38 -12.96 -17.07
C GLY A 274 2.84 -12.76 -16.64
N TYR A 275 3.10 -12.02 -15.56
CA TYR A 275 4.47 -11.79 -15.06
C TYR A 275 5.13 -13.04 -14.45
N LYS A 276 6.40 -13.26 -14.79
CA LYS A 276 7.20 -14.42 -14.33
C LYS A 276 7.37 -14.49 -12.82
N SER A 277 7.29 -13.34 -12.15
CA SER A 277 7.29 -13.24 -10.69
C SER A 277 6.22 -14.07 -10.01
N VAL A 278 5.07 -14.26 -10.66
CA VAL A 278 3.95 -15.02 -10.08
C VAL A 278 4.38 -16.48 -9.86
N GLY A 279 5.00 -17.12 -10.85
CA GLY A 279 5.52 -18.48 -10.65
C GLY A 279 6.76 -18.56 -9.77
N ASN A 280 7.61 -17.52 -9.78
CA ASN A 280 8.86 -17.53 -9.01
C ASN A 280 8.68 -17.22 -7.52
N LEU A 281 7.74 -16.35 -7.18
CA LEU A 281 7.56 -15.83 -5.82
C LEU A 281 6.16 -16.12 -5.27
N ALA A 282 5.11 -15.84 -6.02
CA ALA A 282 3.74 -15.98 -5.52
C ALA A 282 3.32 -17.45 -5.35
N SER A 283 3.55 -18.27 -6.37
CA SER A 283 3.19 -19.70 -6.42
C SER A 283 3.81 -20.49 -5.25
N PRO A 284 5.11 -20.37 -4.95
CA PRO A 284 5.69 -21.00 -3.76
C PRO A 284 5.06 -20.54 -2.44
N ALA A 285 4.70 -19.26 -2.31
CA ALA A 285 4.04 -18.75 -1.11
C ALA A 285 2.60 -19.27 -0.96
N LEU A 286 1.85 -19.37 -2.07
CA LEU A 286 0.50 -19.92 -2.11
C LEU A 286 0.47 -21.42 -1.78
N GLU A 287 1.48 -22.18 -2.21
CA GLU A 287 1.62 -23.61 -1.91
C GLU A 287 1.69 -23.89 -0.39
N LYS A 288 2.31 -23.01 0.41
CA LYS A 288 2.37 -23.15 1.89
C LYS A 288 1.00 -23.31 2.53
N TYR A 289 -0.03 -22.74 1.92
CA TYR A 289 -1.44 -22.79 2.37
C TYR A 289 -2.33 -23.65 1.46
N LYS A 290 -1.77 -24.25 0.40
CA LYS A 290 -2.50 -24.94 -0.67
C LYS A 290 -3.58 -24.08 -1.33
N ASN A 291 -3.36 -22.76 -1.38
CA ASN A 291 -4.33 -21.83 -1.94
C ASN A 291 -4.46 -22.04 -3.46
N PRO A 292 -5.70 -22.18 -3.98
CA PRO A 292 -5.95 -22.03 -5.41
C PRO A 292 -5.84 -20.56 -5.84
N TYR A 293 -5.49 -20.34 -7.10
CA TYR A 293 -5.34 -19.02 -7.70
C TYR A 293 -5.56 -19.06 -9.21
N THR A 294 -6.02 -17.94 -9.76
CA THR A 294 -6.22 -17.77 -11.21
C THR A 294 -5.21 -16.78 -11.77
N PHE A 295 -4.60 -17.12 -12.89
CA PHE A 295 -3.63 -16.28 -13.57
C PHE A 295 -4.15 -15.90 -14.97
N PHE A 296 -4.53 -14.65 -15.14
CA PHE A 296 -4.94 -14.07 -16.40
C PHE A 296 -3.71 -13.61 -17.18
N VAL A 297 -3.58 -14.09 -18.42
CA VAL A 297 -2.38 -13.88 -19.24
C VAL A 297 -2.72 -13.22 -20.57
N CYS A 298 -1.84 -12.32 -21.04
CA CYS A 298 -1.96 -11.69 -22.35
C CYS A 298 -1.34 -12.56 -23.45
N GLY A 299 -2.09 -12.77 -24.54
CA GLY A 299 -1.63 -13.60 -25.66
C GLY A 299 -0.37 -13.08 -26.37
N ASN A 300 -0.22 -11.78 -26.60
CA ASN A 300 0.90 -11.19 -27.35
C ASN A 300 2.23 -11.33 -26.60
N VAL A 301 2.20 -11.24 -25.27
CA VAL A 301 3.35 -11.42 -24.40
C VAL A 301 3.87 -12.85 -24.56
N LEU A 302 2.98 -13.85 -24.49
CA LEU A 302 3.32 -15.26 -24.57
C LEU A 302 3.75 -15.70 -25.97
N LEU A 303 2.99 -15.30 -26.99
CA LEU A 303 3.14 -15.80 -28.36
C LEU A 303 4.16 -15.02 -29.19
N HIS A 304 4.30 -13.72 -28.93
CA HIS A 304 5.15 -12.83 -29.73
C HIS A 304 6.29 -12.21 -28.95
N LYS A 305 6.41 -12.50 -27.65
CA LYS A 305 7.44 -11.91 -26.78
C LYS A 305 7.43 -10.38 -26.84
N GLN A 306 6.26 -9.80 -27.05
CA GLN A 306 6.05 -8.36 -27.09
C GLN A 306 5.57 -7.91 -25.71
N GLY A 307 6.39 -7.12 -25.01
CA GLY A 307 6.02 -6.56 -23.71
C GLY A 307 4.78 -5.67 -23.78
N LEU A 308 4.22 -5.36 -22.62
CA LEU A 308 3.00 -4.55 -22.50
C LEU A 308 3.27 -3.09 -22.90
N ALA A 309 2.42 -2.53 -23.77
CA ALA A 309 2.54 -1.14 -24.23
C ALA A 309 2.60 -0.17 -23.06
N ARG A 310 1.80 -0.38 -22.01
CA ARG A 310 1.81 0.46 -20.81
C ARG A 310 3.19 0.49 -20.13
N LEU A 311 3.87 -0.65 -20.02
CA LEU A 311 5.21 -0.69 -19.41
C LEU A 311 6.27 -0.07 -20.32
N ARG A 312 6.18 -0.31 -21.63
CA ARG A 312 7.04 0.31 -22.64
C ARG A 312 6.89 1.83 -22.67
N LEU A 313 5.66 2.36 -22.57
CA LEU A 313 5.42 3.80 -22.46
C LEU A 313 6.03 4.36 -21.16
N SER A 314 5.87 3.66 -20.03
CA SER A 314 6.48 4.10 -18.77
C SER A 314 8.01 4.19 -18.88
N PHE A 315 8.65 3.27 -19.60
CA PHE A 315 10.07 3.31 -19.89
C PHE A 315 10.43 4.49 -20.81
N LEU A 316 9.66 4.71 -21.89
CA LEU A 316 9.84 5.83 -22.82
C LEU A 316 9.60 7.21 -22.18
N LEU A 317 9.10 7.26 -20.95
CA LEU A 317 8.95 8.48 -20.14
C LEU A 317 10.05 8.66 -19.09
N LYS A 318 11.12 7.85 -19.13
CA LYS A 318 12.34 8.10 -18.36
C LYS A 318 13.08 9.34 -18.87
N PRO A 319 13.91 10.00 -18.03
CA PRO A 319 14.61 11.22 -18.41
C PRO A 319 15.33 11.14 -19.76
N GLU A 320 15.94 9.99 -20.07
CA GLU A 320 16.65 9.77 -21.35
C GLU A 320 15.75 9.89 -22.59
N TYR A 321 14.45 9.56 -22.48
CA TYR A 321 13.51 9.50 -23.61
C TYR A 321 12.40 10.54 -23.53
N LEU A 322 12.17 11.12 -22.34
CA LEU A 322 10.97 11.86 -21.95
C LEU A 322 10.63 13.01 -22.89
N GLU A 323 11.60 13.86 -23.21
CA GLU A 323 11.34 15.09 -23.97
C GLU A 323 10.83 14.77 -25.37
N GLU A 324 11.55 13.91 -26.09
CA GLU A 324 11.21 13.52 -27.44
C GLU A 324 9.95 12.62 -27.45
N THR A 325 9.79 11.68 -26.51
CA THR A 325 8.54 10.90 -26.38
C THR A 325 7.33 11.81 -26.20
N THR A 326 7.45 12.82 -25.33
CA THR A 326 6.35 13.77 -25.07
C THR A 326 6.05 14.62 -26.30
N ARG A 327 7.08 15.08 -27.01
CA ARG A 327 6.94 15.86 -28.25
C ARG A 327 6.26 15.03 -29.34
N ASN A 328 6.75 13.82 -29.60
CA ASN A 328 6.21 12.93 -30.61
C ASN A 328 4.76 12.51 -30.28
N TYR A 329 4.47 12.23 -29.00
CA TYR A 329 3.12 11.91 -28.56
C TYR A 329 2.15 13.07 -28.84
N ARG A 330 2.55 14.31 -28.51
CA ARG A 330 1.71 15.49 -28.76
C ARG A 330 1.51 15.79 -30.23
N ASN A 331 2.50 15.52 -31.06
CA ASN A 331 2.39 15.68 -32.51
C ASN A 331 1.40 14.68 -33.13
N ASN A 332 1.29 13.46 -32.57
CA ASN A 332 0.38 12.42 -33.07
C ASN A 332 -1.03 12.52 -32.48
N PHE A 333 -1.16 12.79 -31.18
CA PHE A 333 -2.43 12.70 -30.45
C PHE A 333 -2.95 14.04 -29.91
N GLY A 334 -2.33 15.14 -30.30
CA GLY A 334 -2.70 16.48 -29.87
C GLY A 334 -2.09 16.88 -28.52
N ASN A 335 -2.36 18.13 -28.13
CA ASN A 335 -1.73 18.71 -26.94
C ASN A 335 -2.28 18.10 -25.64
N VAL A 336 -1.54 17.15 -25.08
CA VAL A 336 -1.86 16.51 -23.79
C VAL A 336 -0.93 16.99 -22.68
N SER A 337 -1.48 17.13 -21.46
CA SER A 337 -0.71 17.50 -20.27
C SER A 337 0.28 16.41 -19.86
N SER A 338 -0.08 15.14 -20.07
CA SER A 338 0.78 13.98 -19.78
C SER A 338 0.43 12.82 -20.72
N PRO A 339 1.39 12.35 -21.54
CA PRO A 339 1.21 11.14 -22.36
C PRO A 339 0.77 9.94 -21.53
N TRP A 340 1.30 9.79 -20.32
CA TRP A 340 0.91 8.71 -19.40
C TRP A 340 -0.56 8.75 -19.03
N ASN A 341 -1.06 9.92 -18.63
CA ASN A 341 -2.44 10.05 -18.20
C ASN A 341 -3.41 9.92 -19.37
N ASP A 342 -3.05 10.43 -20.54
CA ASP A 342 -3.86 10.28 -21.74
C ASP A 342 -3.92 8.81 -22.20
N PHE A 343 -2.78 8.11 -22.21
CA PHE A 343 -2.71 6.69 -22.58
C PHE A 343 -3.49 5.78 -21.63
N LYS A 344 -3.44 6.03 -20.31
CA LYS A 344 -4.06 5.15 -19.31
C LYS A 344 -5.57 5.36 -19.14
N ASN A 345 -6.12 6.49 -19.59
CA ASN A 345 -7.49 6.87 -19.29
C ASN A 345 -8.50 6.22 -20.24
N GLU A 346 -8.08 5.94 -21.48
CA GLU A 346 -8.94 5.35 -22.50
C GLU A 346 -8.12 4.39 -23.37
N PHE A 347 -8.69 3.22 -23.66
CA PHE A 347 -8.05 2.28 -24.57
C PHE A 347 -8.05 2.84 -26.00
N SER A 348 -6.89 2.78 -26.64
CA SER A 348 -6.77 3.05 -28.06
C SER A 348 -5.79 2.09 -28.71
N LEU A 349 -6.27 1.36 -29.72
CA LEU A 349 -5.43 0.48 -30.52
C LEU A 349 -4.33 1.26 -31.24
N GLU A 350 -4.64 2.47 -31.70
CA GLU A 350 -3.70 3.37 -32.35
C GLU A 350 -2.58 3.80 -31.39
N LYS A 351 -2.93 4.25 -30.18
CA LYS A 351 -1.95 4.63 -29.15
C LYS A 351 -1.08 3.43 -28.75
N ASN A 352 -1.66 2.23 -28.62
CA ASN A 352 -0.89 1.01 -28.33
C ASN A 352 0.13 0.71 -29.44
N LYS A 353 -0.30 0.70 -30.71
CA LYS A 353 0.59 0.50 -31.86
C LYS A 353 1.70 1.55 -31.90
N TRP A 354 1.35 2.81 -31.68
CA TRP A 354 2.32 3.90 -31.63
C TRP A 354 3.38 3.69 -30.56
N VAL A 355 3.00 3.26 -29.35
CA VAL A 355 3.96 2.96 -28.28
C VAL A 355 4.91 1.83 -28.67
N HIS A 356 4.40 0.77 -29.29
CA HIS A 356 5.25 -0.32 -29.78
C HIS A 356 6.22 0.16 -30.86
N ASN A 357 5.76 0.97 -31.82
CA ASN A 357 6.63 1.54 -32.86
C ASN A 357 7.73 2.44 -32.25
N GLN A 358 7.36 3.33 -31.33
CA GLN A 358 8.35 4.17 -30.64
C GLN A 358 9.36 3.36 -29.82
N TRP A 359 8.91 2.27 -29.19
CA TRP A 359 9.79 1.34 -28.50
C TRP A 359 10.77 0.67 -29.48
N ASP A 360 10.27 0.19 -30.61
CA ASP A 360 11.08 -0.52 -31.60
C ASP A 360 12.07 0.41 -32.32
N GLU A 361 11.71 1.67 -32.55
CA GLU A 361 12.59 2.65 -33.20
C GLU A 361 13.68 3.19 -32.25
N ARG A 362 13.35 3.44 -30.98
CA ARG A 362 14.18 4.32 -30.12
C ARG A 362 14.89 3.60 -28.98
N VAL A 363 14.39 2.45 -28.54
CA VAL A 363 15.01 1.72 -27.43
C VAL A 363 16.13 0.82 -27.97
N PRO A 364 17.36 0.85 -27.41
CA PRO A 364 18.43 -0.04 -27.86
C PRO A 364 18.06 -1.52 -27.72
N GLU A 365 18.52 -2.36 -28.66
CA GLU A 365 18.24 -3.81 -28.67
C GLU A 365 18.55 -4.52 -27.35
N GLN A 366 19.61 -4.11 -26.65
CA GLN A 366 19.95 -4.63 -25.32
C GLN A 366 18.81 -4.42 -24.30
N ASN A 367 18.21 -3.24 -24.30
CA ASN A 367 17.11 -2.90 -23.40
C ASN A 367 15.83 -3.62 -23.82
N LYS A 368 15.59 -3.78 -25.13
CA LYS A 368 14.44 -4.57 -25.62
C LYS A 368 14.52 -6.02 -25.16
N ARG A 369 15.68 -6.67 -25.33
CA ARG A 369 15.92 -8.03 -24.85
C ARG A 369 15.80 -8.15 -23.34
N SER A 370 16.13 -7.10 -22.62
CA SER A 370 16.01 -7.07 -21.16
C SER A 370 14.57 -7.12 -20.68
N GLU A 371 13.55 -6.80 -21.48
CA GLU A 371 12.16 -6.95 -21.02
C GLU A 371 11.69 -8.42 -21.00
N LEU A 372 12.30 -9.31 -21.79
CA LEU A 372 11.80 -10.66 -22.02
C LEU A 372 11.83 -11.57 -20.79
N PRO A 373 12.88 -11.58 -19.95
CA PRO A 373 12.92 -12.41 -18.74
C PRO A 373 11.82 -12.09 -17.72
N PHE A 374 11.14 -10.95 -17.89
CA PHE A 374 10.06 -10.51 -17.03
C PHE A 374 8.76 -11.30 -17.23
N TYR A 375 8.61 -11.92 -18.40
CA TYR A 375 7.41 -12.64 -18.80
C TYR A 375 7.68 -14.15 -18.93
N PHE A 376 6.61 -14.94 -18.84
CA PHE A 376 6.69 -16.36 -19.16
C PHE A 376 6.84 -16.60 -20.66
N SER A 377 7.57 -17.65 -21.04
CA SER A 377 7.30 -18.32 -22.32
C SER A 377 6.06 -19.23 -22.20
N THR A 378 5.46 -19.61 -23.33
CA THR A 378 4.36 -20.58 -23.36
C THR A 378 4.74 -21.89 -22.67
N GLU A 379 5.95 -22.40 -22.91
CA GLU A 379 6.45 -23.64 -22.32
C GLU A 379 6.58 -23.52 -20.79
N GLU A 380 7.12 -22.40 -20.31
CA GLU A 380 7.30 -22.13 -18.88
C GLU A 380 5.96 -22.01 -18.15
N LEU A 381 4.98 -21.31 -18.75
CA LEU A 381 3.66 -21.16 -18.17
C LEU A 381 2.92 -22.51 -18.09
N LEU A 382 2.99 -23.32 -19.16
CA LEU A 382 2.39 -24.66 -19.16
C LEU A 382 3.10 -25.60 -18.17
N ALA A 383 4.41 -25.46 -17.98
CA ALA A 383 5.14 -26.19 -16.96
C ALA A 383 4.69 -25.80 -15.54
N LEU A 384 4.49 -24.51 -15.29
CA LEU A 384 3.92 -24.02 -14.03
C LEU A 384 2.51 -24.58 -13.80
N GLN A 385 1.63 -24.53 -14.81
CA GLN A 385 0.27 -25.08 -14.70
C GLN A 385 0.27 -26.58 -14.38
N ARG A 386 1.17 -27.37 -15.00
CA ARG A 386 1.32 -28.79 -14.68
C ARG A 386 1.83 -29.03 -13.26
N LYS A 387 2.80 -28.23 -12.81
CA LYS A 387 3.35 -28.30 -11.44
C LYS A 387 2.28 -27.99 -10.40
N GLU A 388 1.46 -26.99 -10.67
CA GLU A 388 0.45 -26.43 -9.76
C GLU A 388 -0.94 -27.03 -10.00
N LYS A 389 -0.99 -28.27 -10.50
CA LYS A 389 -2.22 -28.96 -10.92
C LYS A 389 -3.25 -28.96 -9.78
N GLY A 390 -4.45 -28.47 -10.08
CA GLY A 390 -5.54 -28.35 -9.12
C GLY A 390 -5.53 -27.06 -8.28
N ARG A 391 -4.47 -26.24 -8.35
CA ARG A 391 -4.40 -24.92 -7.71
C ARG A 391 -4.34 -23.77 -8.71
N LEU A 392 -3.63 -23.92 -9.84
CA LEU A 392 -3.50 -22.88 -10.86
C LEU A 392 -4.53 -23.06 -11.99
N ALA A 393 -5.43 -22.09 -12.13
CA ALA A 393 -6.27 -21.91 -13.31
C ALA A 393 -5.70 -20.80 -14.22
N LEU A 394 -5.71 -21.01 -15.54
CA LEU A 394 -5.30 -19.97 -16.51
C LEU A 394 -6.54 -19.30 -17.09
N GLY A 395 -6.53 -17.97 -17.13
CA GLY A 395 -7.56 -17.15 -17.74
C GLY A 395 -7.00 -16.27 -18.86
N SER A 396 -7.88 -15.75 -19.72
CA SER A 396 -7.49 -14.79 -20.76
C SER A 396 -7.49 -13.38 -20.19
N HIS A 397 -6.36 -12.67 -20.32
CA HIS A 397 -6.29 -11.21 -20.13
C HIS A 397 -6.28 -10.49 -21.49
N THR A 398 -7.05 -11.03 -22.44
CA THR A 398 -7.11 -10.66 -23.87
C THR A 398 -5.80 -10.88 -24.63
N TYR A 399 -5.78 -10.52 -25.92
CA TYR A 399 -4.61 -10.72 -26.76
C TYR A 399 -3.47 -9.74 -26.46
N SER A 400 -3.70 -8.44 -26.53
CA SER A 400 -2.65 -7.41 -26.47
C SER A 400 -2.77 -6.50 -25.24
N HIS A 401 -3.26 -7.06 -24.13
CA HIS A 401 -3.70 -6.34 -22.92
C HIS A 401 -4.91 -5.45 -23.19
N ALA A 402 -6.00 -5.71 -22.46
CA ALA A 402 -7.17 -4.85 -22.52
C ALA A 402 -6.90 -3.63 -21.64
N MET A 403 -7.10 -2.44 -22.17
CA MET A 403 -7.94 -1.57 -21.37
C MET A 403 -9.34 -1.79 -21.93
N LEU A 404 -10.19 -2.44 -21.13
CA LEU A 404 -11.63 -2.50 -21.33
C LEU A 404 -12.25 -1.69 -20.20
#